data_AF-A0A2S8SXB6-F1
#
_entry.id   AF-A0A2S8SXB6-F1
#
_cell.length_a   1.000
_cell.length_b   1.000
_cell.length_c   1.000
_cell.angle_alpha   90.00
_cell.angle_beta   90.00
_cell.angle_gamma   90.00
#
_symmetry.space_group_name_H-M   'P 1'
#
loop_
_entity.id
_entity.type
_entity.pdbx_description
1 polymer ?
#
loop_
_entity_poly.entity_id
_entity_poly.type
_entity_poly.pdbx_seq_one_letter_code
_entity_poly.pdbx_strand_id
1 'polypeptide(L)'
;MTNNWREFQENKSVKLKNPPSRGIITVYIHENGSILVDDFDYSGSFGNDVAWDLTVAPEYKIRIVQLLGNQSPGQIEDEIDFTLLMAMELNFGNRSVFKEWLEAKQIPFNEKFDFWA
;
A
#
# COMPACT_ATOMS: atom_id res chain seq x y z
N MET A 1 -14.35 5.86 -14.26
CA MET A 1 -13.41 6.46 -13.27
C MET A 1 -14.24 6.75 -12.03
N THR A 2 -14.29 5.82 -11.09
CA THR A 2 -15.13 5.93 -9.88
C THR A 2 -14.31 6.52 -8.73
N ASN A 3 -14.69 7.73 -8.29
CA ASN A 3 -14.68 8.28 -6.93
C ASN A 3 -13.56 7.96 -5.89
N ASN A 4 -12.32 7.67 -6.28
CA ASN A 4 -11.20 7.52 -5.31
C ASN A 4 -10.87 8.81 -4.52
N TRP A 5 -11.30 9.99 -4.99
CA TRP A 5 -11.02 11.27 -4.34
C TRP A 5 -11.64 11.43 -2.95
N ARG A 6 -12.84 10.88 -2.72
CA ARG A 6 -13.55 11.08 -1.45
C ARG A 6 -13.04 10.13 -0.35
N GLU A 7 -12.73 8.88 -0.70
CA GLU A 7 -12.10 7.92 0.22
C GLU A 7 -10.66 8.34 0.58
N PHE A 8 -9.92 8.97 -0.35
CA PHE A 8 -8.61 9.54 -0.06
C PHE A 8 -8.67 10.61 1.05
N GLN A 9 -9.60 11.57 0.93
CA GLN A 9 -9.69 12.69 1.86
C GLN A 9 -10.06 12.27 3.29
N GLU A 10 -10.85 11.20 3.45
CA GLU A 10 -11.32 10.76 4.75
C GLU A 10 -10.31 9.83 5.45
N ASN A 11 -9.57 8.99 4.71
CA ASN A 11 -8.78 7.89 5.31
C ASN A 11 -7.32 7.76 4.85
N LYS A 12 -6.85 8.59 3.90
CA LYS A 12 -5.51 8.47 3.27
C LYS A 12 -5.19 7.01 2.85
N SER A 13 -6.11 6.38 2.15
CA SER A 13 -6.01 4.97 1.78
C SER A 13 -6.53 4.67 0.37
N VAL A 14 -6.09 3.55 -0.21
CA VAL A 14 -6.66 2.99 -1.45
C VAL A 14 -6.72 1.46 -1.39
N LYS A 15 -7.76 0.87 -1.98
CA LYS A 15 -7.85 -0.58 -2.17
C LYS A 15 -7.19 -0.99 -3.48
N LEU A 16 -6.37 -2.04 -3.47
CA LEU A 16 -5.78 -2.56 -4.69
C LEU A 16 -6.84 -3.29 -5.53
N LYS A 17 -6.79 -3.13 -6.86
CA LYS A 17 -7.87 -3.58 -7.76
C LYS A 17 -7.97 -5.08 -7.95
N ASN A 18 -6.89 -5.82 -7.71
CA ASN A 18 -6.77 -7.24 -8.04
C ASN A 18 -6.24 -8.06 -6.84
N PRO A 19 -6.93 -8.05 -5.69
CA PRO A 19 -6.52 -8.90 -4.57
C PRO A 19 -6.63 -10.39 -4.96
N PRO A 20 -5.88 -11.29 -4.30
CA PRO A 20 -6.09 -12.74 -4.42
C PRO A 20 -7.56 -13.10 -4.15
N SER A 21 -8.01 -14.24 -4.68
CA SER A 21 -9.41 -14.57 -5.00
C SER A 21 -10.47 -14.47 -3.89
N ARG A 22 -10.11 -14.13 -2.64
CA ARG A 22 -11.02 -13.93 -1.49
C ARG A 22 -10.56 -12.87 -0.48
N GLY A 23 -9.61 -12.00 -0.82
CA GLY A 23 -9.04 -11.02 0.10
C GLY A 23 -9.35 -9.56 -0.22
N ILE A 24 -9.02 -8.66 0.69
CA ILE A 24 -8.97 -7.21 0.45
C ILE A 24 -7.56 -6.74 0.81
N ILE A 25 -6.93 -6.03 -0.13
CA ILE A 25 -5.64 -5.40 0.12
C ILE A 25 -5.82 -3.90 0.13
N THR A 26 -5.50 -3.26 1.25
CA THR A 26 -5.61 -1.82 1.42
C THR A 26 -4.24 -1.22 1.74
N VAL A 27 -3.92 -0.13 1.06
CA VAL A 27 -2.73 0.66 1.33
C VAL A 27 -3.14 1.91 2.10
N TYR A 28 -2.49 2.17 3.23
CA TYR A 28 -2.72 3.32 4.11
C TYR A 28 -1.46 4.17 4.21
N ILE A 29 -1.67 5.47 4.42
CA ILE A 29 -0.64 6.37 4.93
C ILE A 29 -0.98 6.71 6.38
N HIS A 30 -0.13 6.28 7.31
CA HIS A 30 -0.27 6.63 8.72
C HIS A 30 0.04 8.10 8.99
N GLU A 31 -0.38 8.60 10.15
CA GLU A 31 -0.12 9.97 10.60
C GLU A 31 1.38 10.31 10.66
N ASN A 32 2.22 9.34 11.03
CA ASN A 32 3.68 9.49 11.03
C ASN A 32 4.29 9.45 9.60
N GLY A 33 3.46 9.29 8.58
CA GLY A 33 3.84 9.24 7.17
C GLY A 33 4.29 7.86 6.68
N SER A 34 4.30 6.81 7.51
CA SER A 34 4.64 5.46 7.05
C SER A 34 3.57 4.90 6.12
N ILE A 35 3.99 4.00 5.24
CA ILE A 35 3.11 3.27 4.34
C ILE A 35 2.78 1.94 5.02
N LEU A 36 1.51 1.58 5.10
CA LEU A 36 1.06 0.25 5.52
C LEU A 36 0.32 -0.40 4.36
N VAL A 37 0.67 -1.64 4.04
CA VAL A 37 -0.09 -2.50 3.14
C VAL A 37 -0.65 -3.64 3.97
N ASP A 38 -1.96 -3.64 4.08
CA ASP A 38 -2.74 -4.59 4.86
C ASP A 38 -3.42 -5.56 3.89
N ASP A 39 -3.14 -6.86 4.05
CA ASP A 39 -3.63 -7.94 3.19
C ASP A 39 -4.49 -8.88 4.03
N PHE A 40 -5.81 -8.70 3.94
CA PHE A 40 -6.80 -9.52 4.62
C PHE A 40 -7.24 -10.66 3.72
N ASP A 41 -7.10 -11.90 4.20
CA ASP A 41 -7.66 -13.09 3.58
C ASP A 41 -8.84 -13.65 4.39
N TYR A 42 -10.03 -13.63 3.78
CA TYR A 42 -11.27 -14.18 4.34
C TYR A 42 -11.47 -15.68 4.03
N SER A 43 -10.44 -16.38 3.52
CA SER A 43 -10.55 -17.79 3.13
C SER A 43 -10.61 -18.79 4.30
N GLY A 44 -10.42 -18.31 5.54
CA GLY A 44 -10.46 -19.11 6.76
C GLY A 44 -11.80 -19.83 6.97
N SER A 45 -11.78 -21.15 7.02
CA SER A 45 -12.99 -22.00 7.22
C SER A 45 -13.56 -21.93 8.64
N PHE A 46 -12.87 -21.26 9.57
CA PHE A 46 -13.18 -21.22 11.00
C PHE A 46 -13.52 -19.83 11.53
N GLY A 47 -13.72 -18.83 10.66
CA GLY A 47 -14.08 -17.47 11.06
C GLY A 47 -12.92 -16.66 11.65
N ASN A 48 -11.67 -17.06 11.39
CA ASN A 48 -10.50 -16.24 11.65
C ASN A 48 -10.13 -15.54 10.35
N ASP A 49 -10.05 -14.22 10.41
CA ASP A 49 -9.44 -13.43 9.36
C ASP A 49 -7.92 -13.55 9.52
N VAL A 50 -7.21 -13.62 8.40
CA VAL A 50 -5.74 -13.64 8.41
C VAL A 50 -5.26 -12.35 7.79
N ALA A 51 -4.41 -11.62 8.52
CA ALA A 51 -3.87 -10.34 8.08
C ALA A 51 -2.34 -10.41 7.96
N TRP A 52 -1.82 -9.96 6.82
CA TRP A 52 -0.40 -9.68 6.64
C TRP A 52 -0.18 -8.18 6.47
N ASP A 53 0.57 -7.61 7.41
CA ASP A 53 0.99 -6.22 7.35
C ASP A 53 2.38 -6.12 6.73
N LEU A 54 2.53 -5.19 5.78
CA LEU A 54 3.83 -4.73 5.31
C LEU A 54 3.94 -3.22 5.55
N THR A 55 4.93 -2.81 6.34
CA THR A 55 5.15 -1.40 6.69
C THR A 55 6.45 -0.87 6.10
N VAL A 56 6.41 0.31 5.48
CA VAL A 56 7.58 1.05 5.00
C VAL A 56 7.69 2.38 5.73
N ALA A 57 8.90 2.68 6.21
CA ALA A 57 9.18 3.89 6.96
C ALA A 57 9.02 5.17 6.08
N PRO A 58 8.61 6.31 6.68
CA PRO A 58 8.23 7.53 5.94
C PRO A 58 9.34 8.09 5.04
N GLU A 59 10.60 7.94 5.42
CA GLU A 59 11.77 8.43 4.69
C GLU A 59 11.91 7.83 3.27
N TYR A 60 11.29 6.69 3.01
CA TYR A 60 11.33 6.04 1.68
C TYR A 60 10.19 6.49 0.75
N LYS A 61 9.22 7.27 1.23
CA LYS A 61 8.03 7.66 0.47
C LYS A 61 8.37 8.37 -0.84
N ILE A 62 9.22 9.40 -0.78
CA ILE A 62 9.66 10.17 -1.96
C ILE A 62 10.34 9.25 -2.97
N ARG A 63 11.23 8.37 -2.49
CA ARG A 63 11.94 7.42 -3.34
C ARG A 63 10.98 6.46 -4.04
N ILE A 64 9.94 5.99 -3.34
CA ILE A 64 8.93 5.10 -3.92
C ILE A 64 8.15 5.82 -5.02
N VAL A 65 7.67 7.04 -4.76
CA VAL A 65 6.94 7.83 -5.76
C VAL A 65 7.79 8.07 -7.01
N GLN A 66 9.06 8.41 -6.85
CA GLN A 66 9.99 8.60 -7.98
C GLN A 66 10.14 7.32 -8.81
N LEU A 67 10.28 6.17 -8.15
CA LEU A 67 10.47 4.88 -8.82
C LEU A 67 9.20 4.35 -9.49
N LEU A 68 8.01 4.68 -8.98
CA LEU A 68 6.73 4.23 -9.54
C LEU A 68 6.14 5.18 -10.58
N GLY A 69 6.24 6.49 -10.33
CA GLY A 69 5.66 7.53 -11.17
C GLY A 69 6.57 7.99 -12.31
N ASN A 70 7.85 7.56 -12.32
CA ASN A 70 8.91 8.14 -13.16
C ASN A 70 8.96 9.68 -13.03
N GLN A 71 8.65 10.20 -11.84
CA GLN A 71 8.53 11.63 -11.59
C GLN A 71 9.85 12.26 -11.13
N SER A 72 10.04 13.53 -11.50
CA SER A 72 11.20 14.30 -11.07
C SER A 72 10.96 14.88 -9.65
N PRO A 73 12.01 15.07 -8.83
CA PRO A 73 11.87 15.53 -7.44
C PRO A 73 11.04 16.81 -7.25
N GLY A 74 11.12 17.76 -8.19
CA GLY A 74 10.37 19.04 -8.13
C GLY A 74 8.90 18.96 -8.55
N GLN A 75 8.35 17.77 -8.81
CA GLN A 75 6.93 17.56 -9.12
C GLN A 75 6.13 17.04 -7.93
N ILE A 76 6.79 16.75 -6.80
CA ILE A 76 6.24 16.01 -5.67
C ILE A 76 6.37 16.88 -4.41
N GLU A 77 5.57 17.93 -4.26
CA GLU A 77 5.62 18.74 -3.04
C GLU A 77 4.26 18.87 -2.34
N ASP A 78 3.14 19.02 -3.05
CA ASP A 78 1.85 19.28 -2.39
C ASP A 78 0.94 18.05 -2.21
N GLU A 79 1.17 16.95 -2.95
CA GLU A 79 0.25 15.80 -3.00
C GLU A 79 0.97 14.43 -2.99
N ILE A 80 2.05 14.31 -2.21
CA ILE A 80 2.86 13.09 -2.20
C ILE A 80 2.08 11.84 -1.77
N ASP A 81 1.23 11.96 -0.75
CA ASP A 81 0.42 10.84 -0.26
C ASP A 81 -0.57 10.37 -1.33
N PHE A 82 -1.23 11.32 -2.01
CA PHE A 82 -2.16 11.03 -3.09
C PHE A 82 -1.45 10.36 -4.26
N THR A 83 -0.32 10.93 -4.69
CA THR A 83 0.47 10.42 -5.81
C THR A 83 0.99 9.01 -5.51
N LEU A 84 1.45 8.77 -4.28
CA LEU A 84 1.86 7.45 -3.84
C LEU A 84 0.70 6.46 -3.93
N LEU A 85 -0.45 6.76 -3.32
CA LEU A 85 -1.58 5.84 -3.29
C LEU A 85 -2.09 5.53 -4.71
N MET A 86 -2.19 6.54 -5.57
CA MET A 86 -2.52 6.33 -6.99
C MET A 86 -1.50 5.45 -7.69
N ALA A 87 -0.20 5.68 -7.47
CA ALA A 87 0.85 4.85 -8.03
C ALA A 87 0.77 3.41 -7.50
N MET A 88 0.45 3.21 -6.23
CA MET A 88 0.27 1.89 -5.62
C MET A 88 -0.90 1.13 -6.27
N GLU A 89 -2.07 1.78 -6.40
CA GLU A 89 -3.26 1.21 -7.03
C GLU A 89 -3.02 0.82 -8.50
N LEU A 90 -2.20 1.59 -9.23
CA LEU A 90 -1.91 1.35 -10.64
C LEU A 90 -0.85 0.25 -10.86
N ASN A 91 0.13 0.13 -9.97
CA ASN A 91 1.28 -0.75 -10.19
C ASN A 91 1.17 -2.10 -9.47
N PHE A 92 0.36 -2.21 -8.40
CA PHE A 92 0.33 -3.41 -7.57
C PHE A 92 -1.07 -4.00 -7.45
N GLY A 93 -1.17 -5.30 -7.69
CA GLY A 93 -2.38 -6.09 -7.45
C GLY A 93 -2.39 -6.78 -6.09
N ASN A 94 -1.22 -7.12 -5.55
CA ASN A 94 -1.10 -7.81 -4.27
C ASN A 94 0.15 -7.40 -3.48
N ARG A 95 0.15 -7.73 -2.19
CA ARG A 95 1.22 -7.41 -1.24
C ARG A 95 2.55 -8.09 -1.60
N SER A 96 2.52 -9.35 -2.06
CA SER A 96 3.74 -10.09 -2.44
C SER A 96 4.50 -9.42 -3.59
N VAL A 97 3.81 -8.94 -4.62
CA VAL A 97 4.42 -8.21 -5.74
C VAL A 97 5.03 -6.90 -5.26
N PHE A 98 4.37 -6.19 -4.34
CA PHE A 98 4.95 -4.99 -3.75
C PHE A 98 6.19 -5.31 -2.90
N LYS A 99 6.15 -6.38 -2.10
CA LYS A 99 7.29 -6.88 -1.32
C LYS A 99 8.49 -7.20 -2.22
N GLU A 100 8.30 -8.01 -3.25
CA GLU A 100 9.34 -8.37 -4.22
C GLU A 100 9.91 -7.11 -4.89
N TRP A 101 9.07 -6.13 -5.21
CA TRP A 101 9.51 -4.86 -5.76
C TRP A 101 10.36 -4.06 -4.77
N LEU A 102 9.97 -3.99 -3.49
CA LEU A 102 10.76 -3.32 -2.45
C LEU A 102 12.14 -3.97 -2.26
N GLU A 103 12.20 -5.31 -2.24
CA GLU A 103 13.44 -6.07 -2.18
C GLU A 103 14.34 -5.76 -3.38
N ALA A 104 13.78 -5.79 -4.60
CA ALA A 104 14.50 -5.48 -5.83
C ALA A 104 15.01 -4.03 -5.87
N LYS A 105 14.31 -3.09 -5.25
CA LYS A 105 14.71 -1.67 -5.13
C LYS A 105 15.55 -1.38 -3.89
N GLN A 106 15.85 -2.39 -3.06
CA GLN A 106 16.59 -2.24 -1.81
C GLN A 106 15.96 -1.16 -0.91
N ILE A 107 14.65 -1.26 -0.72
CA ILE A 107 13.87 -0.43 0.18
C ILE A 107 13.51 -1.29 1.40
N PRO A 108 13.99 -0.94 2.62
CA PRO A 108 13.65 -1.66 3.83
C PRO A 108 12.15 -1.61 4.15
N PHE A 109 11.64 -2.70 4.70
CA PHE A 109 10.28 -2.82 5.19
C PHE A 109 10.24 -3.75 6.40
N ASN A 110 9.16 -3.64 7.18
CA ASN A 110 8.82 -4.58 8.24
C ASN A 110 7.61 -5.40 7.81
N GLU A 111 7.59 -6.69 8.17
CA GLU A 111 6.48 -7.59 7.91
C GLU A 111 5.97 -8.15 9.24
N LYS A 112 4.65 -8.15 9.42
CA LYS A 112 3.98 -8.78 10.55
C LYS A 112 2.89 -9.71 10.04
N PHE A 113 2.82 -10.89 10.63
CA PHE A 113 1.71 -11.82 10.43
C PHE A 113 0.83 -11.80 11.67
N ASP A 114 -0.47 -11.57 11.49
CA ASP A 114 -1.46 -11.66 12.57
C ASP A 114 -2.45 -12.79 12.29
N PHE A 115 -2.57 -13.72 13.25
CA PHE A 115 -3.42 -14.92 13.16
C PHE A 115 -4.65 -14.84 14.08
N TRP A 116 -4.97 -13.66 14.59
CA TRP A 116 -6.08 -13.46 15.54
C TRP A 116 -7.14 -12.46 15.06
N ALA A 117 -7.14 -12.07 13.77
CA ALA A 117 -8.10 -11.12 13.23
C ALA A 117 -9.52 -11.71 13.12
#